data_AF-A0A7Y6PXX9-F1
#
_entry.id   AF-A0A7Y6PXX9-F1
#
_cell.length_a   1.000
_cell.length_b   1.000
_cell.length_c   1.000
_cell.angle_alpha   90.00
_cell.angle_beta   90.00
_cell.angle_gamma   90.00
#
_symmetry.space_group_name_H-M   'P 1'
#
loop_
_entity.id
_entity.type
_entity.pdbx_description
1 polymer ?
#
loop_
_entity_poly.entity_id
_entity_poly.type
_entity_poly.pdbx_seq_one_letter_code
_entity_poly.pdbx_strand_id
1 'polypeptide(L)'
;MDDEPDREPHEWKLRAGSVPIAFVLAIAFHSCDTGHFAQRTALTMPLHEIGHALTAWWCGFGAVPTLWKTLIGETRAVFVPLLVAAFNAFVLWRGWTTQQMGLFGLGLALAVLQFLGTTSAPDTASAAFTFGGDAGAMVLGSLLVVAFFVGPSSRLRAGGLRFGLLAIGAAGLVDTFATWWAARHDPDVIPFGEIEGVGLSDPSKLVEVHGWPVRHLIDRYVLVGTLCFLVVAGVWAWSTWQSWQRSRATAS
;
A
#
# COMPACT_ATOMS: atom_id res chain seq x y z
N MET A 1 -34.40 -15.24 -14.49
CA MET A 1 -34.05 -13.81 -14.46
C MET A 1 -32.55 -13.80 -14.64
N ASP A 2 -32.15 -13.85 -15.91
CA ASP A 2 -30.77 -13.99 -16.34
C ASP A 2 -30.09 -12.62 -16.25
N ASP A 3 -29.42 -12.36 -15.13
CA ASP A 3 -28.50 -11.23 -15.01
C ASP A 3 -27.16 -11.67 -15.61
N GLU A 4 -26.94 -11.42 -16.91
CA GLU A 4 -25.62 -11.50 -17.54
C GLU A 4 -24.73 -10.38 -16.93
N PRO A 5 -23.73 -10.68 -16.07
CA PRO A 5 -23.05 -9.64 -15.27
C PRO A 5 -22.02 -8.80 -16.04
N ASP A 6 -21.96 -8.88 -17.38
CA ASP A 6 -20.73 -8.54 -18.11
C ASP A 6 -20.89 -7.67 -19.37
N ARG A 7 -21.99 -6.93 -19.49
CA ARG A 7 -22.18 -5.96 -20.58
C ARG A 7 -22.57 -4.58 -20.07
N GLU A 8 -21.68 -3.88 -19.40
CA GLU A 8 -21.75 -2.42 -19.35
C GLU A 8 -20.86 -1.85 -20.48
N PRO A 9 -21.44 -1.36 -21.60
CA PRO A 9 -20.69 -0.76 -22.72
C PRO A 9 -19.82 0.45 -22.34
N HIS A 10 -19.84 0.86 -21.07
CA HIS A 10 -19.18 2.04 -20.53
C HIS A 10 -18.16 1.76 -19.42
N GLU A 11 -17.90 0.49 -19.07
CA GLU A 11 -16.92 0.12 -18.03
C GLU A 11 -15.51 0.67 -18.35
N TRP A 12 -15.11 0.73 -19.63
CA TRP A 12 -13.83 1.32 -20.01
C TRP A 12 -13.77 2.83 -19.72
N LYS A 13 -14.88 3.56 -19.84
CA LYS A 13 -14.97 4.99 -19.51
C LYS A 13 -14.85 5.20 -18.00
N LEU A 14 -15.52 4.33 -17.23
CA LEU A 14 -15.40 4.33 -15.77
C LEU A 14 -13.95 4.09 -15.34
N ARG A 15 -13.27 3.10 -15.93
CA ARG A 15 -11.84 2.83 -15.67
C ARG A 15 -10.93 3.97 -16.08
N ALA A 16 -11.14 4.53 -17.26
CA ALA A 16 -10.37 5.65 -17.77
C ALA A 16 -10.50 6.90 -16.88
N GLY A 17 -11.72 7.21 -16.42
CA GLY A 17 -12.00 8.43 -15.68
C GLY A 17 -11.80 8.33 -14.17
N SER A 18 -12.23 7.24 -13.53
CA SER A 18 -12.32 7.18 -12.06
C SER A 18 -10.96 7.31 -11.38
N VAL A 19 -9.92 6.67 -11.92
CA VAL A 19 -8.58 6.69 -11.32
C VAL A 19 -7.94 8.08 -11.40
N PRO A 20 -7.84 8.74 -12.58
CA PRO A 20 -7.36 10.12 -12.65
C PRO A 20 -8.17 11.09 -11.78
N ILE A 21 -9.50 10.97 -11.76
CA ILE A 21 -10.36 11.81 -10.94
C ILE A 21 -10.03 11.62 -9.45
N ALA A 22 -9.88 10.38 -8.98
CA ALA A 22 -9.53 10.10 -7.60
C ALA A 22 -8.18 10.72 -7.21
N PHE A 23 -7.16 10.65 -8.08
CA PHE A 23 -5.86 11.29 -7.82
C PHE A 23 -5.95 12.82 -7.82
N VAL A 24 -6.69 13.42 -8.75
CA VAL A 24 -6.90 14.88 -8.78
C VAL A 24 -7.59 15.35 -7.50
N LEU A 25 -8.61 14.62 -7.03
CA LEU A 25 -9.28 14.92 -5.77
C LEU A 25 -8.34 14.77 -4.58
N ALA A 26 -7.57 13.68 -4.50
CA ALA A 26 -6.59 13.48 -3.43
C ALA A 26 -5.52 14.59 -3.40
N ILE A 27 -5.04 15.05 -4.56
CA ILE A 27 -4.11 16.18 -4.67
C ILE A 27 -4.78 17.47 -4.19
N ALA A 28 -6.02 17.74 -4.61
CA ALA A 28 -6.76 18.92 -4.20
C ALA A 28 -7.00 18.97 -2.68
N PHE A 29 -7.34 17.84 -2.06
CA PHE A 29 -7.46 17.73 -0.61
C PHE A 29 -6.11 17.94 0.09
N HIS A 30 -5.05 17.31 -0.39
CA HIS A 30 -3.71 17.48 0.18
C HIS A 30 -3.17 18.91 0.05
N SER A 31 -3.65 19.69 -0.94
CA SER A 31 -3.18 21.06 -1.19
C SER A 31 -3.73 22.11 -0.22
N CYS A 32 -4.69 21.76 0.65
CA CYS A 32 -5.22 22.68 1.66
C CYS A 32 -5.08 22.07 3.07
N ASP A 33 -4.75 22.89 4.08
CA ASP A 33 -4.40 22.39 5.41
C ASP A 33 -5.49 21.50 6.05
N THR A 34 -6.75 21.94 6.00
CA THR A 34 -7.89 21.19 6.52
C THR A 34 -8.11 19.88 5.76
N GLY A 35 -7.95 19.91 4.43
CA GLY A 35 -8.12 18.73 3.58
C GLY A 35 -6.99 17.73 3.81
N HIS A 36 -5.75 18.21 3.89
CA HIS A 36 -4.56 17.42 4.19
C HIS A 36 -4.70 16.75 5.56
N PHE A 37 -5.09 17.50 6.59
CA PHE A 37 -5.33 16.95 7.93
C PHE A 37 -6.38 15.85 7.90
N ALA A 38 -7.56 16.10 7.29
CA ALA A 38 -8.63 15.10 7.21
C ALA A 38 -8.20 13.85 6.43
N GLN A 39 -7.52 14.04 5.30
CA GLN A 39 -6.98 12.96 4.47
C GLN A 39 -6.00 12.10 5.26
N ARG A 40 -5.01 12.74 5.88
CA ARG A 40 -3.99 12.08 6.69
C ARG A 40 -4.61 11.29 7.83
N THR A 41 -5.45 11.91 8.66
CA THR A 41 -5.99 11.29 9.87
C THR A 41 -6.97 10.16 9.59
N ALA A 42 -7.85 10.30 8.59
CA ALA A 42 -8.93 9.34 8.37
C ALA A 42 -8.58 8.25 7.35
N LEU A 43 -7.75 8.56 6.35
CA LEU A 43 -7.49 7.68 5.21
C LEU A 43 -6.06 7.16 5.18
N THR A 44 -5.07 8.00 5.48
CA THR A 44 -3.66 7.60 5.44
C THR A 44 -3.20 6.86 6.70
N MET A 45 -3.49 7.41 7.89
CA MET A 45 -3.00 6.84 9.16
C MET A 45 -3.34 5.36 9.35
N PRO A 46 -4.57 4.89 9.07
CA PRO A 46 -4.85 3.45 9.15
C PRO A 46 -3.97 2.61 8.22
N LEU A 47 -3.66 3.09 7.01
CA LEU A 47 -2.75 2.38 6.10
C LEU A 47 -1.31 2.40 6.60
N HIS A 48 -0.88 3.52 7.20
CA HIS A 48 0.43 3.67 7.81
C HIS A 48 0.63 2.68 8.97
N GLU A 49 -0.34 2.58 9.87
CA GLU A 49 -0.29 1.61 10.98
C GLU A 49 -0.34 0.15 10.50
N ILE A 50 -1.15 -0.14 9.49
CA ILE A 50 -1.15 -1.48 8.87
C ILE A 50 0.20 -1.76 8.21
N GLY A 51 0.86 -0.74 7.64
CA GLY A 51 2.20 -0.82 7.09
C GLY A 51 3.23 -1.30 8.12
N HIS A 52 3.28 -0.64 9.28
CA HIS A 52 4.09 -1.09 10.42
C HIS A 52 3.80 -2.54 10.80
N ALA A 53 2.52 -2.88 10.97
CA ALA A 53 2.11 -4.20 11.43
C ALA A 53 2.50 -5.30 10.42
N LEU A 54 2.28 -5.08 9.13
CA LEU A 54 2.63 -6.04 8.08
C LEU A 54 4.14 -6.28 8.03
N THR A 55 4.95 -5.22 8.07
CA THR A 55 6.41 -5.38 8.07
C THR A 55 6.88 -6.07 9.35
N ALA A 56 6.32 -5.72 10.51
CA ALA A 56 6.62 -6.37 11.79
C ALA A 56 6.27 -7.87 11.76
N TRP A 57 5.12 -8.27 11.22
CA TRP A 57 4.74 -9.67 11.08
C TRP A 57 5.72 -10.44 10.19
N TRP A 58 6.14 -9.86 9.06
CA TRP A 58 7.15 -10.45 8.17
C TRP A 58 8.53 -10.55 8.83
N CYS A 59 8.83 -9.69 9.80
CA CYS A 59 10.03 -9.77 10.64
C CYS A 59 9.89 -10.68 11.87
N GLY A 60 8.70 -11.27 12.09
CA GLY A 60 8.42 -12.19 13.20
C GLY A 60 8.01 -11.54 14.52
N PHE A 61 7.62 -10.27 14.51
CA PHE A 61 7.16 -9.54 15.70
C PHE A 61 5.63 -9.57 15.80
N GLY A 62 5.12 -9.75 17.01
CA GLY A 62 3.70 -9.52 17.28
C GLY A 62 3.37 -8.04 17.11
N ALA A 63 2.39 -7.74 16.26
CA ALA A 63 1.94 -6.38 16.03
C ALA A 63 0.41 -6.31 15.93
N VAL A 64 -0.18 -5.26 16.51
CA VAL A 64 -1.61 -4.96 16.41
C VAL A 64 -1.75 -3.53 15.88
N PRO A 65 -2.24 -3.35 14.64
CA PRO A 65 -2.50 -2.01 14.13
C PRO A 65 -3.76 -1.45 14.78
N THR A 66 -3.66 -0.25 15.34
CA THR A 66 -4.84 0.56 15.70
C THR A 66 -5.04 1.66 14.65
N LEU A 67 -5.94 2.62 14.88
CA LEU A 67 -6.20 3.69 13.91
C LEU A 67 -5.06 4.71 13.81
N TRP A 68 -4.29 4.91 14.88
CA TRP A 68 -3.26 5.97 14.97
C TRP A 68 -1.92 5.50 15.59
N LYS A 69 -1.83 4.22 15.96
CA LYS A 69 -0.63 3.64 16.57
C LYS A 69 -0.59 2.14 16.38
N THR A 70 0.59 1.60 16.11
CA THR A 70 0.80 0.16 16.07
C THR A 70 1.46 -0.30 17.36
N LEU A 71 0.86 -1.28 18.01
CA LEU A 71 1.43 -1.91 19.20
C LEU A 71 2.32 -3.07 18.74
N ILE A 72 3.63 -2.92 18.85
CA ILE A 72 4.62 -3.93 18.44
C ILE A 72 5.31 -4.47 19.70
N GLY A 73 5.44 -5.80 19.80
CA GLY A 73 6.15 -6.44 20.91
C GLY A 73 7.66 -6.18 20.85
N GLU A 74 8.31 -6.11 22.01
CA GLU A 74 9.76 -5.86 22.13
C GLU A 74 10.61 -7.03 21.60
N THR A 75 10.04 -8.24 21.59
CA THR A 75 10.71 -9.46 21.15
C THR A 75 9.91 -10.17 20.07
N ARG A 76 10.59 -11.00 19.29
CA ARG A 76 9.94 -11.84 18.28
C ARG A 76 8.99 -12.83 18.92
N ALA A 77 7.82 -13.00 18.33
CA ALA A 77 6.85 -14.00 18.75
C ALA A 77 7.03 -15.25 17.88
N VAL A 78 7.11 -16.44 18.48
CA VAL A 78 7.29 -17.70 17.73
C VAL A 78 6.11 -17.99 16.79
N PHE A 79 4.89 -17.66 17.22
CA PHE A 79 3.68 -17.99 16.46
C PHE A 79 3.47 -17.10 15.22
N VAL A 80 3.91 -15.85 15.24
CA VAL A 80 3.71 -14.90 14.13
C VAL A 80 4.36 -15.34 12.81
N PRO A 81 5.67 -15.64 12.77
CA PRO A 81 6.30 -16.10 11.53
C PRO A 81 5.73 -17.45 11.08
N LEU A 82 5.23 -18.31 11.97
CA LEU A 82 4.54 -19.54 11.56
C LEU A 82 3.24 -19.24 10.81
N LEU A 83 2.45 -18.28 11.29
CA LEU A 83 1.23 -17.83 10.59
C LEU A 83 1.53 -17.19 9.24
N VAL A 84 2.55 -16.33 9.18
CA VAL A 84 3.00 -15.72 7.91
C VAL A 84 3.53 -16.78 6.95
N ALA A 85 4.28 -17.77 7.44
CA ALA A 85 4.76 -18.89 6.63
C ALA A 85 3.61 -19.73 6.08
N ALA A 86 2.60 -20.02 6.90
CA ALA A 86 1.40 -20.74 6.46
C ALA A 86 0.64 -19.95 5.38
N PHE A 87 0.52 -18.63 5.53
CA PHE A 87 -0.04 -17.75 4.51
C PHE A 87 0.76 -17.81 3.21
N ASN A 88 2.09 -17.67 3.27
CA ASN A 88 2.96 -17.73 2.09
C ASN A 88 2.89 -19.11 1.40
N ALA A 89 2.88 -20.19 2.17
CA ALA A 89 2.71 -21.55 1.67
C ALA A 89 1.35 -21.74 0.99
N PHE A 90 0.28 -21.16 1.54
CA PHE A 90 -1.05 -21.17 0.93
C PHE A 90 -1.06 -20.43 -0.41
N VAL A 91 -0.45 -19.24 -0.50
CA VAL A 91 -0.35 -18.46 -1.75
C VAL A 91 0.43 -19.24 -2.81
N LEU A 92 1.57 -19.83 -2.43
CA LEU A 92 2.39 -20.71 -3.30
C LEU A 92 1.58 -21.90 -3.81
N TRP A 93 0.96 -22.63 -2.89
CA TRP A 93 0.14 -23.81 -3.21
C TRP A 93 -1.03 -23.45 -4.13
N ARG A 94 -1.70 -22.33 -3.87
CA ARG A 94 -2.78 -21.83 -4.74
C ARG A 94 -2.25 -21.47 -6.13
N GLY A 95 -1.14 -20.75 -6.22
CA GLY A 95 -0.51 -20.39 -7.49
C GLY A 95 -0.12 -21.63 -8.30
N TRP A 96 0.43 -22.64 -7.64
CA TRP A 96 0.79 -23.92 -8.25
C TRP A 96 -0.45 -24.69 -8.74
N THR A 97 -1.44 -24.91 -7.87
CA THR A 97 -2.64 -25.72 -8.19
C THR A 97 -3.53 -25.07 -9.24
N THR A 98 -3.56 -23.74 -9.30
CA THR A 98 -4.32 -22.98 -10.33
C THR A 98 -3.50 -22.66 -11.57
N GLN A 99 -2.24 -23.09 -11.64
CA GLN A 99 -1.29 -22.79 -12.72
C GLN A 99 -1.09 -21.27 -12.97
N GLN A 100 -1.34 -20.45 -11.96
CA GLN A 100 -1.14 -19.00 -12.00
C GLN A 100 0.28 -18.66 -11.55
N MET A 101 1.22 -18.70 -12.49
CA MET A 101 2.65 -18.49 -12.19
C MET A 101 2.96 -17.15 -11.54
N GLY A 102 2.17 -16.10 -11.83
CA GLY A 102 2.28 -14.82 -11.14
C GLY A 102 1.97 -14.92 -9.64
N LEU A 103 0.94 -15.69 -9.27
CA LEU A 103 0.58 -15.91 -7.86
C LEU A 103 1.61 -16.79 -7.14
N PHE A 104 2.16 -17.79 -7.85
CA PHE A 104 3.27 -18.58 -7.33
C PHE A 104 4.51 -17.72 -7.07
N GLY A 105 4.91 -16.90 -8.05
CA GLY A 105 6.03 -15.97 -7.92
C GLY A 105 5.84 -14.97 -6.77
N LEU A 106 4.63 -14.45 -6.58
CA LEU A 106 4.28 -13.61 -5.44
C LEU A 106 4.48 -14.35 -4.10
N GLY A 107 3.95 -15.56 -3.97
CA GLY A 107 4.13 -16.37 -2.77
C GLY A 107 5.60 -16.66 -2.46
N LEU A 108 6.41 -16.93 -3.49
CA LEU A 108 7.86 -17.13 -3.34
C LEU A 108 8.57 -15.86 -2.89
N ALA A 109 8.27 -14.72 -3.51
CA ALA A 109 8.83 -13.43 -3.13
C ALA A 109 8.49 -13.09 -1.67
N LEU A 110 7.24 -13.27 -1.26
CA LEU A 110 6.81 -13.04 0.12
C LEU A 110 7.49 -13.98 1.12
N ALA A 111 7.72 -15.25 0.75
CA ALA A 111 8.46 -16.20 1.57
C ALA A 111 9.93 -15.81 1.73
N VAL A 112 10.58 -15.32 0.66
CA VAL A 112 11.96 -14.79 0.72
C VAL A 112 12.02 -13.56 1.62
N LEU A 113 11.09 -12.62 1.46
CA LEU A 113 11.01 -11.44 2.32
C LEU A 113 10.82 -11.83 3.79
N GLN A 114 9.98 -12.84 4.07
CA GLN A 114 9.80 -13.35 5.41
C GLN A 114 11.09 -13.98 5.97
N PHE A 115 11.79 -14.79 5.17
CA PHE A 115 13.05 -15.39 5.59
C PHE A 115 14.08 -14.31 5.94
N LEU A 116 14.24 -13.30 5.09
CA LEU A 116 15.14 -12.16 5.35
C LEU A 116 14.71 -11.37 6.59
N GLY A 117 13.41 -11.10 6.73
CA GLY A 117 12.85 -10.38 7.87
C GLY A 117 13.08 -11.10 9.20
N THR A 118 12.78 -12.40 9.25
CA THR A 118 12.88 -13.21 10.47
C THR A 118 14.31 -13.58 10.85
N THR A 119 15.26 -13.53 9.92
CA THR A 119 16.69 -13.82 10.18
C THR A 119 17.53 -12.56 10.42
N SER A 120 17.00 -11.37 10.09
CA SER A 120 17.68 -10.10 10.34
C SER A 120 17.96 -9.85 11.83
N ALA A 121 18.91 -8.96 12.14
CA ALA A 121 19.13 -8.51 13.52
C ALA A 121 17.90 -7.73 14.03
N PRO A 122 17.59 -7.76 15.34
CA PRO A 122 16.44 -7.06 15.91
C PRO A 122 16.40 -5.56 15.57
N ASP A 123 17.56 -4.88 15.59
CA ASP A 123 17.67 -3.47 15.22
C ASP A 123 17.33 -3.22 13.74
N THR A 124 17.81 -4.09 12.84
CA THR A 124 17.46 -4.03 11.41
C THR A 124 15.98 -4.28 11.16
N ALA A 125 15.38 -5.23 11.88
CA ALA A 125 13.96 -5.49 11.82
C ALA A 125 13.14 -4.29 12.33
N SER A 126 13.60 -3.65 13.41
CA SER A 126 12.99 -2.44 13.95
C SER A 126 13.02 -1.29 12.95
N ALA A 127 14.19 -1.01 12.36
CA ALA A 127 14.28 -0.03 11.30
C ALA A 127 13.37 -0.37 10.11
N ALA A 128 13.26 -1.65 9.74
CA ALA A 128 12.40 -2.09 8.66
C ALA A 128 10.91 -1.84 8.96
N PHE A 129 10.41 -2.24 10.13
CA PHE A 129 9.01 -2.00 10.45
C PHE A 129 8.70 -0.53 10.72
N THR A 130 9.62 0.27 11.25
CA THR A 130 9.47 1.73 11.33
C THR A 130 9.40 2.36 9.93
N PHE A 131 10.29 1.96 9.02
CA PHE A 131 10.20 2.37 7.62
C PHE A 131 8.87 1.95 6.97
N GLY A 132 8.37 0.78 7.37
CA GLY A 132 7.13 0.17 6.93
C GLY A 132 5.87 1.00 7.14
N GLY A 133 5.88 2.04 7.99
CA GLY A 133 4.74 2.95 8.17
C GLY A 133 4.35 3.63 6.84
N ASP A 134 5.12 4.62 6.42
CA ASP A 134 4.87 5.35 5.17
C ASP A 134 5.06 4.50 3.91
N ALA A 135 6.07 3.61 3.90
CA ALA A 135 6.32 2.75 2.74
C ALA A 135 5.18 1.74 2.55
N GLY A 136 4.67 1.18 3.66
CA GLY A 136 3.51 0.30 3.66
C GLY A 136 2.25 1.03 3.24
N ALA A 137 2.03 2.26 3.70
CA ALA A 137 0.90 3.09 3.26
C ALA A 137 0.90 3.32 1.73
N MET A 138 2.06 3.61 1.13
CA MET A 138 2.18 3.75 -0.33
C MET A 138 1.85 2.44 -1.06
N VAL A 139 2.41 1.31 -0.60
CA VAL A 139 2.17 0.00 -1.21
C VAL A 139 0.72 -0.43 -1.07
N LEU A 140 0.14 -0.32 0.13
CA LEU A 140 -1.26 -0.63 0.40
C LEU A 140 -2.19 0.29 -0.39
N GLY A 141 -1.91 1.59 -0.41
CA GLY A 141 -2.68 2.56 -1.21
C GLY A 141 -2.70 2.18 -2.68
N SER A 142 -1.56 1.78 -3.23
CA SER A 142 -1.45 1.27 -4.61
C SER A 142 -2.26 0.00 -4.84
N LEU A 143 -2.21 -0.95 -3.91
CA LEU A 143 -3.00 -2.19 -3.99
C LEU A 143 -4.50 -1.91 -3.94
N LEU A 144 -4.94 -0.94 -3.14
CA LEU A 144 -6.34 -0.50 -3.08
C LEU A 144 -6.80 0.15 -4.38
N VAL A 145 -5.95 0.97 -5.02
CA VAL A 145 -6.23 1.52 -6.35
C VAL A 145 -6.30 0.40 -7.39
N VAL A 146 -5.35 -0.54 -7.37
CA VAL A 146 -5.33 -1.69 -8.29
C VAL A 146 -6.55 -2.59 -8.10
N ALA A 147 -7.07 -2.72 -6.87
CA ALA A 147 -8.26 -3.50 -6.57
C ALA A 147 -9.51 -3.00 -7.33
N PHE A 148 -9.53 -1.74 -7.78
CA PHE A 148 -10.58 -1.19 -8.62
C PHE A 148 -10.77 -1.97 -9.93
N PHE A 149 -9.71 -2.60 -10.45
CA PHE A 149 -9.73 -3.31 -11.74
C PHE A 149 -10.06 -4.81 -11.62
N VAL A 150 -10.34 -5.30 -10.42
CA VAL A 150 -10.65 -6.72 -10.19
C VAL A 150 -11.93 -7.12 -10.95
N GLY A 151 -11.96 -8.38 -11.41
CA GLY A 151 -12.98 -8.89 -12.30
C GLY A 151 -14.43 -8.90 -11.75
N PRO A 152 -15.41 -9.10 -12.65
CA PRO A 152 -16.86 -9.04 -12.36
C PRO A 152 -17.34 -9.98 -11.26
N SER A 153 -16.73 -11.15 -11.17
CA SER A 153 -17.07 -12.18 -10.19
C SER A 153 -16.60 -11.87 -8.77
N SER A 154 -15.84 -10.79 -8.57
CA SER A 154 -15.34 -10.41 -7.25
C SER A 154 -16.32 -9.51 -6.50
N ARG A 155 -16.55 -9.83 -5.23
CA ARG A 155 -17.28 -8.97 -4.30
C ARG A 155 -16.64 -7.59 -4.12
N LEU A 156 -15.34 -7.45 -4.41
CA LEU A 156 -14.65 -6.15 -4.37
C LEU A 156 -15.19 -5.16 -5.41
N ARG A 157 -15.76 -5.66 -6.52
CA ARG A 157 -16.39 -4.83 -7.56
C ARG A 157 -17.84 -4.47 -7.20
N ALA A 158 -18.45 -5.14 -6.23
CA ALA A 158 -19.87 -4.98 -5.93
C ALA A 158 -20.17 -3.63 -5.25
N GLY A 159 -21.15 -2.91 -5.78
CA GLY A 159 -21.65 -1.66 -5.21
C GLY A 159 -20.62 -0.53 -5.12
N GLY A 160 -20.72 0.28 -4.07
CA GLY A 160 -19.83 1.43 -3.83
C GLY A 160 -18.44 1.09 -3.30
N LEU A 161 -18.18 -0.17 -2.92
CA LEU A 161 -16.95 -0.57 -2.25
C LEU A 161 -15.71 -0.27 -3.09
N ARG A 162 -15.72 -0.57 -4.39
CA ARG A 162 -14.59 -0.30 -5.29
C ARG A 162 -14.19 1.17 -5.33
N PHE A 163 -15.16 2.08 -5.23
CA PHE A 163 -14.92 3.52 -5.23
C PHE A 163 -14.40 4.01 -3.89
N GLY A 164 -14.89 3.44 -2.78
CA GLY A 164 -14.34 3.71 -1.45
C GLY A 164 -12.88 3.28 -1.33
N LEU A 165 -12.54 2.06 -1.79
CA LEU A 165 -11.16 1.57 -1.80
C LEU A 165 -10.27 2.41 -2.72
N LEU A 166 -10.77 2.80 -3.90
CA LEU A 166 -10.06 3.71 -4.81
C LEU A 166 -9.76 5.06 -4.14
N ALA A 167 -10.74 5.65 -3.45
CA ALA A 167 -10.57 6.93 -2.77
C ALA A 167 -9.54 6.83 -1.64
N ILE A 168 -9.66 5.82 -0.78
CA ILE A 168 -8.71 5.56 0.32
C ILE A 168 -7.30 5.33 -0.25
N GLY A 169 -7.19 4.53 -1.30
CA GLY A 169 -5.90 4.20 -1.91
C GLY A 169 -5.21 5.39 -2.56
N ALA A 170 -5.95 6.20 -3.31
CA ALA A 170 -5.43 7.41 -3.94
C ALA A 170 -5.03 8.45 -2.88
N ALA A 171 -5.86 8.65 -1.85
CA ALA A 171 -5.57 9.53 -0.72
C ALA A 171 -4.28 9.14 -0.01
N GLY A 172 -4.16 7.89 0.44
CA GLY A 172 -2.98 7.41 1.17
C GLY A 172 -1.70 7.49 0.35
N LEU A 173 -1.77 7.16 -0.94
CA LEU A 173 -0.60 7.21 -1.83
C LEU A 173 -0.15 8.67 -2.11
N VAL A 174 -1.10 9.58 -2.38
CA VAL A 174 -0.78 11.00 -2.61
C VAL A 174 -0.21 11.63 -1.35
N ASP A 175 -0.87 11.42 -0.21
CA ASP A 175 -0.48 12.02 1.07
C ASP A 175 0.96 11.71 1.46
N THR A 176 1.28 10.41 1.47
CA THR A 176 2.61 9.93 1.84
C THR A 176 3.65 10.35 0.80
N PHE A 177 3.38 10.14 -0.48
CA PHE A 177 4.36 10.45 -1.51
C PHE A 177 4.65 11.95 -1.64
N ALA A 178 3.64 12.81 -1.55
CA ALA A 178 3.82 14.25 -1.68
C ALA A 178 4.79 14.81 -0.64
N THR A 179 4.66 14.35 0.62
CA THR A 179 5.56 14.71 1.73
C THR A 179 7.02 14.36 1.38
N TRP A 180 7.27 13.10 0.99
CA TRP A 180 8.63 12.64 0.69
C TRP A 180 9.20 13.22 -0.62
N TRP A 181 8.33 13.53 -1.59
CA TRP A 181 8.73 14.18 -2.83
C TRP A 181 9.17 15.63 -2.61
N ALA A 182 8.44 16.37 -1.77
CA ALA A 182 8.77 17.73 -1.35
C ALA A 182 10.08 17.75 -0.54
N ALA A 183 10.29 16.75 0.32
CA ALA A 183 11.50 16.61 1.14
C ALA A 183 12.82 16.57 0.35
N ARG A 184 12.77 16.26 -0.96
CA ARG A 184 13.95 16.32 -1.84
C ARG A 184 14.52 17.73 -2.01
N HIS A 185 13.69 18.75 -1.84
CA HIS A 185 14.05 20.15 -2.01
C HIS A 185 13.86 20.97 -0.73
N ASP A 186 13.01 20.50 0.19
CA ASP A 186 12.74 21.14 1.46
C ASP A 186 12.67 20.08 2.57
N PRO A 187 13.79 19.73 3.24
CA PRO A 187 13.81 18.72 4.30
C PRO A 187 12.93 19.06 5.52
N ASP A 188 12.55 20.32 5.70
CA ASP A 188 11.78 20.77 6.87
C ASP A 188 10.32 20.31 6.82
N VAL A 189 9.85 19.81 5.67
CA VAL A 189 8.53 19.18 5.53
C VAL A 189 8.46 17.79 6.16
N ILE A 190 9.61 17.18 6.47
CA ILE A 190 9.64 15.87 7.14
C ILE A 190 9.17 16.07 8.59
N PRO A 191 8.17 15.32 9.06
CA PRO A 191 7.61 15.50 10.40
C PRO A 191 8.51 14.88 11.47
N PHE A 192 9.70 15.46 11.68
CA PHE A 192 10.61 15.09 12.77
C PHE A 192 10.05 15.51 14.15
N GLY A 193 10.56 14.87 15.19
CA GLY A 193 10.26 15.18 16.58
C GLY A 193 9.43 14.09 17.27
N GLU A 194 8.87 14.46 18.43
CA GLU A 194 8.04 13.59 19.25
C GLU A 194 6.55 13.80 18.97
N ILE A 195 5.81 12.70 19.02
CA ILE A 195 4.36 12.64 18.93
C ILE A 195 3.83 12.28 20.33
N GLU A 196 2.96 13.13 20.87
CA GLU A 196 2.36 12.94 22.19
C GLU A 196 1.68 11.56 22.31
N GLY A 197 2.01 10.81 23.35
CA GLY A 197 1.47 9.46 23.59
C GLY A 197 2.05 8.33 22.70
N VAL A 198 2.94 8.65 21.76
CA VAL A 198 3.60 7.68 20.87
C VAL A 198 5.12 7.65 21.08
N GLY A 199 5.74 8.81 21.31
CA GLY A 199 7.20 8.98 21.37
C GLY A 199 7.74 9.54 20.06
N LEU A 200 9.00 9.25 19.71
CA LEU A 200 9.58 9.72 18.45
C LEU A 200 8.75 9.30 17.23
N SER A 201 8.56 10.24 16.30
CA SER A 201 8.03 10.00 14.96
C SER A 201 8.91 8.98 14.21
N ASP A 202 8.38 8.31 13.19
CA ASP A 202 9.18 7.35 12.42
C ASP A 202 10.42 7.95 11.76
N PRO A 203 10.35 9.14 11.11
CA PRO A 203 11.55 9.77 10.58
C PRO A 203 12.59 10.03 11.67
N SER A 204 12.17 10.51 12.85
CA SER A 204 13.08 10.68 13.99
C SER A 204 13.67 9.36 14.46
N LYS A 205 12.87 8.29 14.61
CA LYS A 205 13.41 6.97 15.00
C LYS A 205 14.44 6.46 14.00
N LEU A 206 14.16 6.57 12.70
CA LEU A 206 15.08 6.09 11.66
C LEU A 206 16.42 6.84 11.69
N VAL A 207 16.39 8.15 11.94
CA VAL A 207 17.61 8.98 11.98
C VAL A 207 18.32 8.87 13.33
N GLU A 208 17.61 9.07 14.43
CA GLU A 208 18.18 9.24 15.77
C GLU A 208 18.49 7.90 16.46
N VAL A 209 17.66 6.87 16.23
CA VAL A 209 17.83 5.55 16.84
C VAL A 209 18.60 4.62 15.91
N HIS A 210 18.21 4.55 14.63
CA HIS A 210 18.81 3.63 13.66
C HIS A 210 19.94 4.25 12.83
N GLY A 211 20.26 5.54 13.04
CA GLY A 211 21.41 6.20 12.42
C GLY A 211 21.30 6.39 10.92
N TRP A 212 20.10 6.36 10.33
CA TRP A 212 19.94 6.54 8.89
C TRP A 212 20.23 7.99 8.50
N PRO A 213 21.03 8.23 7.45
CA PRO A 213 21.13 9.55 6.86
C PRO A 213 19.77 10.01 6.35
N VAL A 214 19.40 11.27 6.61
CA VAL A 214 18.14 11.88 6.10
C VAL A 214 18.02 11.72 4.58
N ARG A 215 19.13 11.81 3.85
CA ARG A 215 19.14 11.60 2.40
C ARG A 215 18.70 10.18 2.01
N HIS A 216 19.16 9.16 2.74
CA HIS A 216 18.75 7.77 2.48
C HIS A 216 17.27 7.55 2.77
N LEU A 217 16.74 8.21 3.79
CA LEU A 217 15.32 8.19 4.13
C LEU A 217 14.48 8.70 2.94
N ILE A 218 14.80 9.91 2.46
CA ILE A 218 14.11 10.54 1.32
C ILE A 218 14.21 9.68 0.07
N ASP A 219 15.42 9.26 -0.32
CA ASP A 219 15.64 8.51 -1.56
C ASP A 219 14.89 7.17 -1.55
N ARG A 220 14.82 6.47 -0.41
CA ARG A 220 14.09 5.20 -0.27
C ARG A 220 12.58 5.38 -0.36
N TYR A 221 12.00 6.37 0.32
CA TYR A 221 10.56 6.61 0.23
C TYR A 221 10.14 7.10 -1.16
N VAL A 222 10.94 7.98 -1.77
CA VAL A 222 10.70 8.44 -3.13
C VAL A 222 10.77 7.28 -4.12
N LEU A 223 11.73 6.36 -3.96
CA LEU A 223 11.81 5.16 -4.80
C LEU A 223 10.55 4.29 -4.65
N VAL A 224 10.13 3.98 -3.41
CA VAL A 224 8.92 3.18 -3.16
C VAL A 224 7.70 3.83 -3.79
N GLY A 225 7.48 5.12 -3.54
CA GLY A 225 6.35 5.85 -4.10
C GLY A 225 6.38 5.92 -5.62
N THR A 226 7.55 6.13 -6.23
CA THR A 226 7.71 6.13 -7.69
C THR A 226 7.34 4.77 -8.28
N LEU A 227 7.83 3.67 -7.70
CA LEU A 227 7.49 2.31 -8.13
C LEU A 227 5.98 2.04 -7.98
N CYS A 228 5.38 2.49 -6.88
CA CYS A 228 3.94 2.42 -6.64
C CYS A 228 3.13 3.13 -7.75
N PHE A 229 3.49 4.37 -8.09
CA PHE A 229 2.86 5.11 -9.19
C PHE A 229 3.05 4.44 -10.55
N LEU A 230 4.24 3.89 -10.83
CA LEU A 230 4.50 3.16 -12.08
C LEU A 230 3.63 1.91 -12.19
N VAL A 231 3.45 1.15 -11.10
CA VAL A 231 2.56 -0.02 -11.06
C VAL A 231 1.11 0.41 -11.29
N VAL A 232 0.63 1.42 -10.57
CA VAL A 232 -0.75 1.93 -10.73
C VAL A 232 -0.98 2.42 -12.17
N ALA A 233 -0.07 3.21 -12.72
CA ALA A 233 -0.16 3.73 -14.08
C ALA A 233 -0.16 2.59 -15.12
N GLY A 234 0.73 1.60 -14.96
CA GLY A 234 0.81 0.43 -15.83
C GLY A 234 -0.47 -0.40 -15.82
N VAL A 235 -1.01 -0.70 -14.63
CA VAL A 235 -2.26 -1.45 -14.48
C VAL A 235 -3.46 -0.65 -15.01
N TRP A 236 -3.53 0.65 -14.75
CA TRP A 236 -4.59 1.52 -15.26
C TRP A 236 -4.58 1.58 -16.79
N ALA A 237 -3.41 1.81 -17.40
CA ALA A 237 -3.27 1.88 -18.85
C ALA A 237 -3.64 0.54 -19.51
N TRP A 238 -3.10 -0.57 -18.99
CA TRP A 238 -3.37 -1.91 -19.49
C TRP A 238 -4.84 -2.30 -19.38
N SER A 239 -5.44 -2.12 -18.20
CA SER A 239 -6.84 -2.51 -17.95
C SER A 239 -7.84 -1.65 -18.72
N THR A 240 -7.55 -0.34 -18.89
CA THR A 240 -8.37 0.57 -19.69
C THR A 240 -8.30 0.21 -21.17
N TRP A 241 -7.09 -0.03 -21.69
CA TRP A 241 -6.87 -0.46 -23.08
C TRP A 241 -7.57 -1.78 -23.38
N GLN A 242 -7.42 -2.78 -22.50
CA GLN A 242 -8.06 -4.07 -22.67
C GLN A 242 -9.59 -3.96 -22.66
N SER A 243 -10.17 -3.17 -21.75
CA SER A 243 -11.62 -2.92 -21.71
C SER A 243 -12.12 -2.18 -22.94
N TRP A 244 -11.36 -1.20 -23.43
CA TRP A 244 -11.68 -0.47 -24.66
C TRP A 244 -11.69 -1.40 -25.88
N GLN A 245 -10.67 -2.26 -26.03
CA GLN A 245 -10.62 -3.24 -27.13
C GLN A 245 -11.82 -4.19 -27.12
N ARG A 246 -12.19 -4.73 -25.95
CA ARG A 246 -13.37 -5.59 -25.82
C ARG A 246 -14.66 -4.87 -26.23
N SER A 247 -14.82 -3.60 -25.85
CA SER A 247 -16.00 -2.81 -26.22
C SER A 247 -16.12 -2.57 -27.73
N ARG A 248 -15.00 -2.49 -28.46
CA ARG A 248 -15.00 -2.37 -29.92
C ARG A 248 -15.35 -3.69 -30.60
N ALA A 249 -14.83 -4.81 -30.08
CA ALA A 249 -15.11 -6.14 -30.62
C ALA A 249 -16.59 -6.55 -30.46
N THR A 250 -17.29 -6.04 -29.45
CA THR A 250 -18.74 -6.28 -29.26
C THR A 250 -19.64 -5.37 -30.09
N ALA A 251 -19.08 -4.32 -30.70
CA ALA A 251 -19.82 -3.34 -31.50
C ALA A 251 -19.75 -3.61 -33.02
N SER A 252 -18.95 -4.59 -33.44
CA SER A 252 -18.81 -5.09 -34.82
C SER A 252 -19.57 -6.39 -35.01
#